data_AF-A0A933IT45-F1
#
_entry.id   AF-A0A933IT45-F1
#
_cell.length_a   1.000
_cell.length_b   1.000
_cell.length_c   1.000
_cell.angle_alpha   90.00
_cell.angle_beta   90.00
_cell.angle_gamma   90.00
#
_symmetry.space_group_name_H-M   'P 1'
#
loop_
_entity.id
_entity.type
_entity.pdbx_description
1 polymer ?
#
loop_
_entity_poly.entity_id
_entity_poly.type
_entity_poly.pdbx_seq_one_letter_code
_entity_poly.pdbx_strand_id
1 'polypeptide(L)'
;MEPFHNVAAAEIDSEAFEKILSASEPVKYSQGDVIMASGSDSQSICYVEKGTVEVSYSTKGTNIVVALIGQGELFGEIGFFDGVSRVRNVRAVENSTLRIWERDQVLRIRSEDPGLYGSFVTLMAQSICNKFRRVLEDREPLTGYAASLSTGKRTFREARAIPEHLFVTEEWRLVNRLVEQCKADFFGLGYELQREKGEEVSEERRLECRGILDRFNDGLQDCISLIDDEQIEEYLWGFVFKEIFPYFMRSRFAERAFYKPKGYAGDFLMMEMIYQNRPDGDGKLGRLVDEWCINTAAARAVRGRRELLSSILESWCEKHRSREAATRILNLACGSNRELFDFLGRYKRTESIEATCVDADTEALEYTNRHVNVVPHRAAVRFMQDNVIKWALGRVRHKLGQMDIIYSAGLTDYLDRKLLQALARQSYEHLKPGGVFVVGNFGLNNPNRAMMEHLLQWNLIHRSEDDLRNIFLNTPFGKNIDVLSESEGINLFAVARKQPEGSLTV
;
A
#
# COMPACT_ATOMS: atom_id res chain seq x y z
N MET A 1 -14.12 -14.37 33.82
CA MET A 1 -13.33 -14.15 32.60
C MET A 1 -12.11 -15.03 32.76
N GLU A 2 -12.19 -16.26 32.28
CA GLU A 2 -11.10 -17.23 32.36
C GLU A 2 -10.00 -16.82 31.36
N PRO A 3 -8.71 -17.05 31.68
CA PRO A 3 -7.63 -16.74 30.76
C PRO A 3 -7.67 -17.72 29.57
N PHE A 4 -7.49 -17.16 28.37
CA PHE A 4 -7.40 -17.87 27.10
C PHE A 4 -6.55 -19.14 27.21
N HIS A 5 -7.20 -20.30 27.17
CA HIS A 5 -6.51 -21.57 26.96
C HIS A 5 -5.93 -21.58 25.54
N ASN A 6 -4.61 -21.63 25.46
CA ASN A 6 -3.85 -21.75 24.23
C ASN A 6 -4.07 -23.15 23.63
N VAL A 7 -4.71 -23.21 22.46
CA VAL A 7 -5.08 -24.46 21.75
C VAL A 7 -3.85 -25.22 21.25
N ALA A 8 -2.65 -24.61 21.21
CA ALA A 8 -1.42 -25.29 20.79
C ALA A 8 -1.00 -26.46 21.72
N ALA A 9 -1.42 -26.45 22.99
CA ALA A 9 -1.15 -27.54 23.93
C ALA A 9 -2.27 -28.60 23.99
N ALA A 10 -3.40 -28.38 23.31
CA ALA A 10 -4.61 -29.18 23.52
C ALA A 10 -4.70 -30.45 22.65
N GLU A 11 -3.80 -30.65 21.69
CA GLU A 11 -3.84 -31.80 20.75
C GLU A 11 -2.54 -32.62 20.67
N ILE A 12 -1.61 -32.40 21.59
CA ILE A 12 -0.45 -33.28 21.78
C ILE A 12 -0.70 -34.05 23.07
N ASP A 13 -0.45 -35.36 23.05
CA ASP A 13 -0.42 -36.16 24.26
C ASP A 13 0.45 -35.44 25.31
N SER A 14 -0.15 -35.08 26.45
CA SER A 14 0.52 -34.35 27.53
C SER A 14 1.82 -35.03 27.98
N GLU A 15 1.91 -36.36 27.84
CA GLU A 15 3.13 -37.10 28.15
C GLU A 15 4.25 -36.87 27.12
N ALA A 16 3.92 -36.74 25.84
CA ALA A 16 4.88 -36.47 24.77
C ALA A 16 5.44 -35.04 24.85
N PHE A 17 4.60 -34.06 25.20
CA PHE A 17 5.04 -32.67 25.35
C PHE A 17 6.03 -32.50 26.51
N GLU A 18 5.78 -33.13 27.66
CA GLU A 18 6.72 -33.13 28.79
C GLU A 18 8.06 -33.80 28.43
N LYS A 19 8.03 -34.90 27.69
CA LYS A 19 9.25 -35.55 27.19
C LYS A 19 10.03 -34.64 26.24
N ILE A 20 9.36 -33.92 25.34
CA ILE A 20 9.98 -32.93 24.46
C ILE A 20 10.66 -31.81 25.25
N LEU A 21 9.97 -31.25 26.26
CA LEU A 21 10.53 -30.20 27.12
C LEU A 21 11.75 -30.70 27.90
N SER A 22 11.71 -31.93 28.41
CA SER A 22 12.82 -32.55 29.15
C SER A 22 14.08 -32.75 28.30
N ALA A 23 13.96 -32.76 26.97
CA ALA A 23 15.09 -32.83 26.05
C ALA A 23 15.83 -31.49 25.86
N SER A 24 15.44 -30.43 26.59
CA SER A 24 16.10 -29.13 26.60
C SER A 24 16.31 -28.61 28.02
N GLU A 25 17.34 -27.78 28.19
CA GLU A 25 17.60 -27.09 29.46
C GLU A 25 16.94 -25.69 29.46
N PRO A 26 16.41 -25.24 30.62
CA PRO A 26 15.87 -23.89 30.74
C PRO A 26 16.99 -22.86 30.83
N VAL A 27 16.96 -21.86 29.97
CA VAL A 27 17.89 -20.73 29.93
C VAL A 27 17.17 -19.46 30.39
N LYS A 28 17.75 -18.74 31.34
CA LYS A 28 17.18 -17.51 31.89
C LYS A 28 17.77 -16.28 31.21
N TYR A 29 16.91 -15.35 30.84
CA TYR A 29 17.25 -14.05 30.25
C TYR A 29 16.67 -12.93 31.11
N SER A 30 17.47 -11.89 31.32
CA SER A 30 17.03 -10.63 31.95
C SER A 30 16.37 -9.73 30.93
N GLN A 31 15.53 -8.80 31.39
CA GLN A 31 14.96 -7.76 30.54
C GLN A 31 16.07 -7.02 29.75
N GLY A 32 15.91 -6.96 28.43
CA GLY A 32 16.86 -6.31 27.52
C GLY A 32 17.92 -7.23 26.93
N ASP A 33 18.06 -8.48 27.41
CA ASP A 33 19.04 -9.43 26.89
C ASP A 33 18.71 -9.84 25.45
N VAL A 34 19.74 -9.86 24.61
CA VAL A 34 19.64 -10.33 23.22
C VAL A 34 19.68 -11.86 23.22
N ILE A 35 18.64 -12.46 22.63
CA ILE A 35 18.48 -13.91 22.53
C ILE A 35 19.02 -14.40 21.19
N MET A 36 18.68 -13.71 20.10
CA MET A 36 19.21 -13.96 18.75
C MET A 36 19.50 -12.64 18.05
N ALA A 37 20.61 -12.56 17.32
CA ALA A 37 20.97 -11.39 16.53
C ALA A 37 20.83 -11.70 15.03
N SER A 38 20.40 -10.71 14.25
CA SER A 38 20.36 -10.83 12.79
C SER A 38 21.74 -11.19 12.23
N GLY A 39 21.80 -12.25 11.41
CA GLY A 39 23.05 -12.76 10.83
C GLY A 39 23.78 -13.80 11.69
N SER A 40 23.22 -14.24 12.82
CA SER A 40 23.76 -15.39 13.55
C SER A 40 23.49 -16.70 12.81
N ASP A 41 24.45 -17.62 12.84
CA ASP A 41 24.34 -18.98 12.27
C ASP A 41 23.55 -19.95 13.18
N SER A 42 22.80 -19.44 14.16
CA SER A 42 22.09 -20.28 15.13
C SER A 42 20.95 -21.04 14.45
N GLN A 43 21.04 -22.37 14.45
CA GLN A 43 19.99 -23.29 14.00
C GLN A 43 19.33 -23.94 15.21
N SER A 44 18.73 -23.11 16.04
CA SER A 44 18.14 -23.47 17.33
C SER A 44 16.64 -23.19 17.32
N ILE A 45 15.85 -24.09 17.92
CA ILE A 45 14.42 -23.87 18.19
C ILE A 45 14.29 -23.39 19.63
N CYS A 46 13.47 -22.37 19.87
CA CYS A 46 13.22 -21.81 21.19
C CYS A 46 11.73 -21.89 21.55
N TYR A 47 11.43 -22.23 22.79
CA TYR A 47 10.08 -22.19 23.38
C TYR A 47 10.08 -21.26 24.60
N VAL A 48 9.07 -20.38 24.68
CA VAL A 48 8.92 -19.46 25.81
C VAL A 48 8.20 -20.17 26.95
N GLU A 49 8.96 -20.71 27.90
CA GLU A 49 8.43 -21.34 29.11
C GLU A 49 7.81 -20.29 30.06
N LYS A 50 8.43 -19.12 30.16
CA LYS A 50 7.92 -17.98 30.94
C LYS A 50 8.43 -16.65 30.37
N GLY A 51 7.58 -15.63 30.37
CA GLY A 51 7.92 -14.27 29.97
C GLY A 51 7.54 -13.94 28.53
N THR A 52 8.13 -12.88 28.00
CA THR A 52 7.81 -12.33 26.67
C THR A 52 9.09 -11.85 25.97
N VAL A 53 9.19 -12.12 24.67
CA VAL A 53 10.31 -11.69 23.82
C VAL A 53 9.81 -10.90 22.63
N GLU A 54 10.55 -9.87 22.21
CA GLU A 54 10.26 -9.09 21.00
C GLU A 54 11.08 -9.60 19.83
N VAL A 55 10.49 -9.54 18.64
CA VAL A 55 11.16 -9.79 17.36
C VAL A 55 11.20 -8.46 16.62
N SER A 56 12.39 -8.00 16.24
CA SER A 56 12.59 -6.73 15.56
C SER A 56 13.60 -6.84 14.42
N TYR A 57 13.65 -5.86 13.53
CA TYR A 57 14.77 -5.70 12.60
C TYR A 57 15.18 -4.23 12.53
N SER A 58 16.45 -4.01 12.23
CA SER A 58 17.01 -2.67 12.09
C SER A 58 17.06 -2.29 10.61
N THR A 59 16.46 -1.15 10.26
CA THR A 59 16.58 -0.56 8.92
C THR A 59 16.86 0.93 9.04
N LYS A 60 17.88 1.43 8.33
CA LYS A 60 18.30 2.84 8.32
C LYS A 60 18.46 3.48 9.72
N GLY A 61 18.90 2.70 10.71
CA GLY A 61 19.10 3.16 12.10
C GLY A 61 17.85 3.13 13.00
N THR A 62 16.69 2.71 12.48
CA THR A 62 15.45 2.56 13.24
C THR A 62 15.19 1.08 13.53
N ASN A 63 14.90 0.75 14.80
CA ASN A 63 14.47 -0.59 15.20
C ASN A 63 12.95 -0.69 15.06
N ILE A 64 12.50 -1.62 14.20
CA ILE A 64 11.08 -1.88 13.96
C ILE A 64 10.73 -3.19 14.66
N VAL A 65 9.88 -3.11 15.68
CA VAL A 65 9.29 -4.30 16.34
C VAL A 65 8.21 -4.87 15.44
N VAL A 66 8.29 -6.17 15.17
CA VAL A 66 7.40 -6.87 14.24
C VAL A 66 6.47 -7.85 14.94
N ALA A 67 6.89 -8.41 16.08
CA ALA A 67 6.05 -9.30 16.88
C ALA A 67 6.52 -9.31 18.34
N LEU A 68 5.58 -9.65 19.23
CA LEU A 68 5.85 -10.09 20.59
C LEU A 68 5.49 -11.57 20.67
N ILE A 69 6.37 -12.39 21.22
CA ILE A 69 6.19 -13.83 21.42
C ILE A 69 6.10 -14.07 22.93
N GLY A 70 4.95 -14.56 23.37
CA GLY A 70 4.62 -14.77 24.77
C GLY A 70 4.79 -16.22 25.21
N GLN A 71 4.45 -16.46 26.48
CA GLN A 71 4.48 -17.78 27.09
C GLN A 71 3.69 -18.82 26.28
N GLY A 72 4.28 -20.00 26.11
CA GLY A 72 3.67 -21.12 25.41
C GLY A 72 3.93 -21.13 23.90
N GLU A 73 4.76 -20.22 23.39
CA GLU A 73 5.01 -20.07 21.95
C GLU A 73 6.42 -20.50 21.56
N LEU A 74 6.54 -21.04 20.35
CA LEU A 74 7.80 -21.43 19.72
C LEU A 74 8.32 -20.32 18.80
N PHE A 75 9.63 -20.23 18.60
CA PHE A 75 10.26 -19.41 17.56
C PHE A 75 11.62 -20.01 17.12
N GLY A 76 12.14 -19.56 15.98
CA GLY A 76 13.37 -20.09 15.38
C GLY A 76 13.17 -21.30 14.46
N GLU A 77 11.93 -21.79 14.34
CA GLU A 77 11.60 -23.02 13.62
C GLU A 77 11.84 -22.95 12.11
N ILE A 78 11.61 -21.80 11.51
CA ILE A 78 11.72 -21.64 10.06
C ILE A 78 13.20 -21.75 9.67
N GLY A 79 14.07 -20.98 10.33
CA GLY A 79 15.52 -21.01 10.11
C GLY A 79 16.16 -22.36 10.44
N PHE A 80 15.56 -23.11 11.37
CA PHE A 80 15.98 -24.47 11.66
C PHE A 80 15.76 -25.43 10.47
N PHE A 81 14.59 -25.39 9.83
CA PHE A 81 14.22 -26.32 8.76
C PHE A 81 14.72 -25.92 7.37
N ASP A 82 14.69 -24.64 7.02
CA ASP A 82 15.09 -24.18 5.68
C ASP A 82 16.61 -24.03 5.53
N GLY A 83 17.35 -24.06 6.65
CA GLY A 83 18.80 -23.88 6.68
C GLY A 83 19.26 -22.47 6.29
N VAL A 84 18.32 -21.53 6.13
CA VAL A 84 18.55 -20.15 5.71
C VAL A 84 18.15 -19.24 6.87
N SER A 85 19.16 -18.68 7.54
CA SER A 85 18.99 -17.72 8.62
C SER A 85 18.42 -16.39 8.09
N ARG A 86 17.09 -16.28 7.99
CA ARG A 86 16.39 -14.99 7.86
C ARG A 86 16.14 -14.38 9.24
N VAL A 87 17.17 -14.31 10.07
CA VAL A 87 16.98 -13.99 11.50
C VAL A 87 16.72 -12.50 11.67
N ARG A 88 15.57 -12.20 12.26
CA ARG A 88 15.23 -10.92 12.89
C ARG A 88 15.86 -10.90 14.29
N ASN A 89 16.21 -9.74 14.81
CA ASN A 89 16.69 -9.60 16.19
C ASN A 89 15.62 -10.07 17.18
N VAL A 90 15.99 -10.87 18.17
CA VAL A 90 15.10 -11.31 19.25
C VAL A 90 15.67 -10.87 20.60
N ARG A 91 14.84 -10.22 21.42
CA ARG A 91 15.25 -9.66 22.71
C ARG A 91 14.21 -9.91 23.79
N ALA A 92 14.64 -10.16 25.01
CA ALA A 92 13.75 -10.30 26.16
C ALA A 92 13.14 -8.94 26.53
N VAL A 93 11.81 -8.85 26.60
CA VAL A 93 11.10 -7.60 26.98
C VAL A 93 10.91 -7.52 28.49
N GLU A 94 10.95 -8.67 29.16
CA GLU A 94 10.91 -8.87 30.60
C GLU A 94 11.84 -10.03 30.99
N ASN A 95 11.95 -10.33 32.27
CA ASN A 95 12.70 -11.51 32.72
C ASN A 95 12.01 -12.78 32.21
N SER A 96 12.70 -13.53 31.35
CA SER A 96 12.14 -14.65 30.59
C SER A 96 12.93 -15.94 30.83
N THR A 97 12.25 -17.08 30.75
CA THR A 97 12.86 -18.42 30.76
C THR A 97 12.49 -19.11 29.45
N LEU A 98 13.50 -19.54 28.71
CA LEU A 98 13.35 -20.18 27.41
C LEU A 98 13.87 -21.61 27.46
N ARG A 99 13.23 -22.50 26.71
CA ARG A 99 13.72 -23.84 26.39
C ARG A 99 14.35 -23.79 25.00
N ILE A 100 15.59 -24.23 24.87
CA ILE A 100 16.34 -24.15 23.62
C ILE A 100 16.75 -25.56 23.19
N TRP A 101 16.40 -25.94 21.98
CA TRP A 101 16.87 -27.16 21.33
C TRP A 101 17.82 -26.80 20.19
N GLU A 102 19.08 -27.20 20.35
CA GLU A 102 20.08 -27.11 19.30
C GLU A 102 19.90 -28.23 18.28
N ARG A 103 20.41 -28.01 17.05
CA ARG A 103 20.32 -28.99 15.96
C ARG A 103 20.77 -30.38 16.35
N ASP A 104 21.89 -30.50 17.06
CA ASP A 104 22.43 -31.80 17.48
C ASP A 104 21.58 -32.49 18.55
N GLN A 105 20.81 -31.74 19.35
CA GLN A 105 19.87 -32.32 20.30
C GLN A 105 18.65 -32.86 19.56
N VAL A 106 18.10 -32.11 18.61
CA VAL A 106 16.95 -32.56 17.79
C VAL A 106 17.32 -33.79 16.95
N LEU A 107 18.54 -33.83 16.38
CA LEU A 107 19.03 -34.99 15.63
C LEU A 107 19.23 -36.22 16.51
N ARG A 108 19.59 -36.05 17.78
CA ARG A 108 19.67 -37.16 18.75
C ARG A 108 18.29 -37.72 19.09
N ILE A 109 17.30 -36.86 19.32
CA ILE A 109 15.90 -37.30 19.51
C ILE A 109 15.46 -38.15 18.32
N ARG A 110 15.78 -37.73 17.09
CA ARG A 110 15.48 -38.51 15.87
C ARG A 110 16.08 -39.91 15.86
N SER A 111 17.30 -40.09 16.37
CA SER A 111 17.96 -41.40 16.38
C SER A 111 17.55 -42.28 17.56
N GLU A 112 17.31 -41.68 18.73
CA GLU A 112 17.10 -42.40 19.99
C GLU A 112 15.62 -42.71 20.24
N ASP A 113 14.72 -41.81 19.84
CA ASP A 113 13.28 -41.97 19.96
C ASP A 113 12.54 -41.36 18.74
N PRO A 114 12.42 -42.13 17.65
CA PRO A 114 11.73 -41.68 16.44
C PRO A 114 10.25 -41.30 16.67
N GLY A 115 9.60 -41.87 17.69
CA GLY A 115 8.23 -41.54 18.06
C GLY A 115 8.16 -40.14 18.65
N LEU A 116 9.04 -39.84 19.60
CA LEU A 116 9.17 -38.50 20.19
C LEU A 116 9.58 -37.45 19.15
N TYR A 117 10.45 -37.81 18.21
CA TYR A 117 10.79 -36.94 17.07
C TYR A 117 9.56 -36.65 16.19
N GLY A 118 8.73 -37.65 15.92
CA GLY A 118 7.47 -37.47 15.21
C GLY A 118 6.57 -36.45 15.91
N SER A 119 6.36 -36.61 17.23
CA SER A 119 5.61 -35.64 18.05
C SER A 119 6.22 -34.24 18.03
N PHE A 120 7.55 -34.14 18.08
CA PHE A 120 8.27 -32.87 17.98
C PHE A 120 8.00 -32.18 16.64
N VAL A 121 8.13 -32.90 15.52
CA VAL A 121 7.84 -32.34 14.18
C VAL A 121 6.37 -31.92 14.05
N THR A 122 5.44 -32.70 14.60
CA THR A 122 4.02 -32.33 14.63
C THR A 122 3.78 -31.04 15.40
N LEU A 123 4.38 -30.87 16.59
CA LEU A 123 4.34 -29.62 17.36
C LEU A 123 4.84 -28.43 16.53
N MET A 124 5.97 -28.60 15.84
CA MET A 124 6.53 -27.55 14.98
C MET A 124 5.59 -27.20 13.83
N ALA A 125 5.04 -28.20 13.14
CA ALA A 125 4.11 -28.00 12.03
C ALA A 125 2.85 -27.27 12.50
N GLN A 126 2.28 -27.67 13.65
CA GLN A 126 1.13 -26.99 14.26
C GLN A 126 1.45 -25.54 14.64
N SER A 127 2.60 -25.28 15.25
CA SER A 127 3.07 -23.93 15.55
C SER A 127 3.16 -23.06 14.29
N ILE A 128 3.78 -23.58 13.22
CA ILE A 128 3.89 -22.88 11.93
C ILE A 128 2.49 -22.61 11.35
N CYS A 129 1.63 -23.60 11.28
CA CYS A 129 0.26 -23.45 10.79
C CYS A 129 -0.55 -22.42 11.60
N ASN A 130 -0.41 -22.41 12.93
CA ASN A 130 -1.08 -21.44 13.80
C ASN A 130 -0.55 -20.01 13.57
N LYS A 131 0.76 -19.84 13.38
CA LYS A 131 1.33 -18.53 13.02
C LYS A 131 0.82 -18.04 11.68
N PHE A 132 0.74 -18.91 10.67
CA PHE A 132 0.14 -18.56 9.38
C PHE A 132 -1.33 -18.17 9.53
N ARG A 133 -2.09 -18.89 10.37
CA ARG A 133 -3.50 -18.58 10.63
C ARG A 133 -3.66 -17.22 11.33
N ARG A 134 -2.82 -16.90 12.31
CA ARG A 134 -2.82 -15.58 12.98
C ARG A 134 -2.42 -14.42 12.07
N VAL A 135 -1.47 -14.61 11.16
CA VAL A 135 -1.14 -13.61 10.13
C VAL A 135 -2.35 -13.30 9.24
N LEU A 136 -3.27 -14.25 9.08
CA LEU A 136 -4.53 -14.06 8.38
C LEU A 136 -5.63 -13.41 9.26
N GLU A 137 -5.53 -13.50 10.59
CA GLU A 137 -6.54 -13.05 11.55
C GLU A 137 -6.23 -11.67 12.19
N ASP A 138 -4.97 -11.32 12.46
CA ASP A 138 -4.55 -10.14 13.27
C ASP A 138 -4.42 -8.82 12.49
N ARG A 139 -5.25 -8.58 11.46
CA ARG A 139 -5.26 -7.32 10.69
C ARG A 139 -6.23 -6.25 11.20
N GLU A 140 -6.43 -6.15 12.50
CA GLU A 140 -7.10 -5.00 13.13
C GLU A 140 -6.36 -4.68 14.45
N PRO A 141 -5.88 -3.46 14.74
CA PRO A 141 -6.59 -2.19 14.53
C PRO A 141 -5.73 -0.93 14.22
N LEU A 142 -6.19 -0.07 13.29
CA LEU A 142 -5.95 1.40 13.21
C LEU A 142 -6.61 2.05 11.97
N THR A 143 -7.19 1.23 11.10
CA THR A 143 -7.80 1.57 9.80
C THR A 143 -9.18 2.25 9.87
N GLY A 144 -9.71 2.56 11.06
CA GLY A 144 -11.13 2.89 11.25
C GLY A 144 -11.66 4.14 10.52
N TYR A 145 -10.83 5.12 10.19
CA TYR A 145 -11.30 6.39 9.60
C TYR A 145 -11.01 6.54 8.10
N ALA A 146 -9.95 5.91 7.59
CA ALA A 146 -9.63 5.90 6.16
C ALA A 146 -10.31 4.72 5.43
N ALA A 147 -10.48 3.56 6.08
CA ALA A 147 -11.25 2.44 5.56
C ALA A 147 -12.75 2.76 5.48
N SER A 148 -13.28 3.64 6.34
CA SER A 148 -14.70 4.03 6.27
C SER A 148 -15.05 4.87 5.03
N LEU A 149 -14.05 5.40 4.31
CA LEU A 149 -14.24 6.17 3.08
C LEU A 149 -13.83 5.40 1.82
N SER A 150 -13.02 4.34 1.93
CA SER A 150 -12.40 3.66 0.79
C SER A 150 -12.73 2.17 0.64
N THR A 151 -13.40 1.55 1.62
CA THR A 151 -13.81 0.14 1.52
C THR A 151 -15.23 -0.04 2.02
N GLY A 152 -16.12 -0.46 1.12
CA GLY A 152 -17.30 -1.21 1.54
C GLY A 152 -16.82 -2.37 2.41
N LYS A 153 -17.43 -2.53 3.59
CA LYS A 153 -17.08 -3.56 4.57
C LYS A 153 -17.02 -4.95 3.92
N ARG A 154 -15.83 -5.49 3.68
CA ARG A 154 -15.65 -6.94 3.46
C ARG A 154 -14.71 -7.47 4.53
N THR A 155 -15.30 -7.96 5.61
CA THR A 155 -14.60 -8.73 6.66
C THR A 155 -14.70 -10.20 6.30
N PHE A 156 -13.59 -10.82 5.88
CA PHE A 156 -13.52 -12.27 5.67
C PHE A 156 -13.42 -12.95 7.04
N ARG A 157 -14.52 -13.52 7.54
CA ARG A 157 -14.58 -14.21 8.83
C ARG A 157 -14.38 -15.72 8.74
N GLU A 158 -14.58 -16.30 7.55
CA GLU A 158 -14.53 -17.75 7.33
C GLU A 158 -13.98 -18.06 5.93
N ALA A 159 -13.19 -19.13 5.81
CA ALA A 159 -12.75 -19.66 4.53
C ALA A 159 -13.93 -20.26 3.77
N ARG A 160 -14.31 -19.67 2.63
CA ARG A 160 -15.37 -20.19 1.77
C ARG A 160 -14.78 -21.09 0.70
N ALA A 161 -15.26 -22.33 0.61
CA ALA A 161 -14.94 -23.21 -0.49
C ALA A 161 -15.58 -22.68 -1.79
N ILE A 162 -14.90 -22.90 -2.91
CA ILE A 162 -15.44 -22.58 -4.24
C ILE A 162 -16.58 -23.57 -4.52
N PRO A 163 -17.82 -23.11 -4.78
CA PRO A 163 -18.94 -24.01 -5.04
C PRO A 163 -18.69 -24.93 -6.24
N GLU A 164 -19.05 -26.21 -6.13
CA GLU A 164 -18.77 -27.21 -7.16
C GLU A 164 -19.33 -26.86 -8.54
N HIS A 165 -20.50 -26.21 -8.58
CA HIS A 165 -21.13 -25.78 -9.82
C HIS A 165 -20.32 -24.72 -10.58
N LEU A 166 -19.43 -23.98 -9.90
CA LEU A 166 -18.57 -23.00 -10.58
C LEU A 166 -17.54 -23.67 -11.48
N PHE A 167 -17.05 -24.87 -11.14
CA PHE A 167 -15.97 -25.52 -11.89
C PHE A 167 -16.34 -25.85 -13.36
N VAL A 168 -17.63 -25.88 -13.69
CA VAL A 168 -18.13 -26.15 -15.05
C VAL A 168 -18.47 -24.89 -15.86
N THR A 169 -18.39 -23.71 -15.24
CA THR A 169 -18.70 -22.42 -15.87
C THR A 169 -17.61 -21.99 -16.86
N GLU A 170 -17.96 -21.13 -17.82
CA GLU A 170 -16.98 -20.61 -18.79
C GLU A 170 -16.03 -19.61 -18.12
N GLU A 171 -16.59 -18.78 -17.23
CA GLU A 171 -15.91 -17.80 -16.40
C GLU A 171 -14.84 -18.47 -15.54
N TRP A 172 -15.17 -19.58 -14.87
CA TRP A 172 -14.19 -20.36 -14.12
C TRP A 172 -13.06 -20.88 -15.01
N ARG A 173 -13.39 -21.48 -16.16
CA ARG A 173 -12.37 -22.04 -17.07
C ARG A 173 -11.43 -20.96 -17.59
N LEU A 174 -11.95 -19.76 -17.86
CA LEU A 174 -11.17 -18.60 -18.29
C LEU A 174 -10.22 -18.15 -17.17
N VAL A 175 -10.76 -17.87 -15.98
CA VAL A 175 -10.01 -17.40 -14.81
C VAL A 175 -8.96 -18.42 -14.38
N ASN A 176 -9.34 -19.71 -14.29
CA ASN A 176 -8.44 -20.78 -13.92
C ASN A 176 -7.29 -20.93 -14.92
N ARG A 177 -7.57 -20.86 -16.23
CA ARG A 177 -6.51 -20.92 -17.26
C ARG A 177 -5.55 -19.74 -17.13
N LEU A 178 -6.07 -18.53 -16.93
CA LEU A 178 -5.26 -17.32 -16.77
C LEU A 178 -4.31 -17.45 -15.56
N VAL A 179 -4.85 -17.88 -14.41
CA VAL A 179 -4.11 -18.05 -13.16
C VAL A 179 -3.06 -19.16 -13.28
N GLU A 180 -3.43 -20.33 -13.78
CA GLU A 180 -2.50 -21.46 -13.91
C GLU A 180 -1.39 -21.18 -14.91
N GLN A 181 -1.67 -20.50 -16.03
CA GLN A 181 -0.63 -20.09 -16.98
C GLN A 181 0.34 -19.09 -16.34
N CYS A 182 -0.17 -18.07 -15.64
CA CYS A 182 0.66 -17.08 -14.94
C CYS A 182 1.57 -17.74 -13.88
N LYS A 183 1.02 -18.68 -13.10
CA LYS A 183 1.78 -19.46 -12.12
C LYS A 183 2.88 -20.31 -12.77
N ALA A 184 2.56 -21.01 -13.86
CA ALA A 184 3.52 -21.83 -14.58
C ALA A 184 4.66 -20.98 -15.15
N ASP A 185 4.32 -19.84 -15.76
CA ASP A 185 5.29 -18.88 -16.30
C ASP A 185 6.19 -18.32 -15.19
N PHE A 186 5.62 -17.91 -14.05
CA PHE A 186 6.41 -17.44 -12.90
C PHE A 186 7.30 -18.52 -12.28
N PHE A 187 6.84 -19.77 -12.26
CA PHE A 187 7.65 -20.89 -11.80
C PHE A 187 8.87 -21.11 -12.71
N GLY A 188 8.66 -21.11 -14.03
CA GLY A 188 9.73 -21.22 -15.02
C GLY A 188 10.74 -20.08 -14.91
N LEU A 189 10.25 -18.82 -14.89
CA LEU A 189 11.11 -17.64 -14.70
C LEU A 189 11.87 -17.71 -13.36
N GLY A 190 11.18 -18.09 -12.27
CA GLY A 190 11.79 -18.23 -10.95
C GLY A 190 12.94 -19.24 -10.93
N TYR A 191 12.79 -20.37 -11.62
CA TYR A 191 13.83 -21.38 -11.76
C TYR A 191 15.06 -20.84 -12.51
N GLU A 192 14.85 -20.11 -13.61
CA GLU A 192 15.94 -19.52 -14.38
C GLU A 192 16.68 -18.42 -13.61
N LEU A 193 15.94 -17.56 -12.89
CA LEU A 193 16.53 -16.51 -12.04
C LEU A 193 17.43 -17.06 -10.93
N GLN A 194 17.13 -18.26 -10.41
CA GLN A 194 17.96 -18.93 -9.41
C GLN A 194 19.30 -19.43 -9.99
N ARG A 195 19.34 -19.75 -11.29
CA ARG A 195 20.55 -20.22 -11.98
C ARG A 195 21.51 -19.09 -12.34
N GLU A 196 20.98 -17.89 -12.54
CA GLU A 196 21.79 -16.68 -12.75
C GLU A 196 22.59 -16.34 -11.49
N LYS A 197 23.92 -16.27 -11.60
CA LYS A 197 24.81 -15.83 -10.50
C LYS A 197 24.74 -14.31 -10.32
N GLY A 198 24.87 -13.84 -9.08
CA GLY A 198 24.87 -12.41 -8.75
C GLY A 198 23.47 -11.83 -8.56
N GLU A 199 23.40 -10.54 -8.21
CA GLU A 199 22.14 -9.83 -7.95
C GLU A 199 21.49 -9.25 -9.20
N GLU A 200 22.28 -8.98 -10.24
CA GLU A 200 21.77 -8.44 -11.49
C GLU A 200 20.89 -9.46 -12.22
N VAL A 201 19.83 -8.95 -12.82
CA VAL A 201 18.90 -9.73 -13.66
C VAL A 201 19.13 -9.30 -15.10
N SER A 202 19.30 -10.27 -15.99
CA SER A 202 19.50 -10.04 -17.42
C SER A 202 18.29 -9.37 -18.07
N GLU A 203 18.52 -8.59 -19.13
CA GLU A 203 17.43 -7.92 -19.88
C GLU A 203 16.44 -8.92 -20.47
N GLU A 204 16.90 -10.12 -20.86
CA GLU A 204 16.03 -11.21 -21.32
C GLU A 204 14.99 -11.59 -20.25
N ARG A 205 15.42 -11.82 -19.00
CA ARG A 205 14.51 -12.16 -17.89
C ARG A 205 13.61 -11.01 -17.49
N ARG A 206 14.07 -9.76 -17.63
CA ARG A 206 13.23 -8.57 -17.44
C ARG A 206 12.08 -8.53 -18.45
N LEU A 207 12.40 -8.73 -19.73
CA LEU A 207 11.40 -8.76 -20.81
C LEU A 207 10.44 -9.94 -20.65
N GLU A 208 10.94 -11.10 -20.26
CA GLU A 208 10.12 -12.29 -19.96
C GLU A 208 9.12 -11.98 -18.83
N CYS A 209 9.59 -11.45 -17.69
CA CYS A 209 8.72 -11.09 -16.57
C CYS A 209 7.67 -10.04 -16.95
N ARG A 210 8.08 -9.01 -17.69
CA ARG A 210 7.16 -7.98 -18.20
C ARG A 210 6.08 -8.61 -19.07
N GLY A 211 6.46 -9.47 -20.02
CA GLY A 211 5.50 -10.14 -20.89
C GLY A 211 4.51 -11.04 -20.13
N ILE A 212 4.95 -11.71 -19.06
CA ILE A 212 4.06 -12.50 -18.19
C ILE A 212 3.04 -11.58 -17.51
N LEU A 213 3.51 -10.50 -16.90
CA LEU A 213 2.68 -9.57 -16.15
C LEU A 213 1.72 -8.77 -17.04
N ASP A 214 2.14 -8.36 -18.24
CA ASP A 214 1.29 -7.67 -19.22
C ASP A 214 0.14 -8.59 -19.67
N ARG A 215 0.45 -9.82 -20.11
CA ARG A 215 -0.57 -10.81 -20.48
C ARG A 215 -1.54 -11.10 -19.35
N PHE A 216 -1.01 -11.21 -18.13
CA PHE A 216 -1.84 -11.46 -16.96
C PHE A 216 -2.76 -10.27 -16.66
N ASN A 217 -2.24 -9.04 -16.65
CA ASN A 217 -3.02 -7.83 -16.45
C ASN A 217 -4.13 -7.68 -17.50
N ASP A 218 -3.80 -7.88 -18.77
CA ASP A 218 -4.77 -7.81 -19.88
C ASP A 218 -5.87 -8.87 -19.70
N GLY A 219 -5.49 -10.10 -19.35
CA GLY A 219 -6.46 -11.17 -19.04
C GLY A 219 -7.36 -10.85 -17.85
N LEU A 220 -6.85 -10.18 -16.80
CA LEU A 220 -7.70 -9.72 -15.69
C LEU A 220 -8.68 -8.64 -16.15
N GLN A 221 -8.23 -7.74 -17.03
CA GLN A 221 -9.06 -6.66 -17.55
C GLN A 221 -10.16 -7.20 -18.48
N ASP A 222 -9.90 -8.28 -19.23
CA ASP A 222 -10.92 -9.01 -19.97
C ASP A 222 -11.94 -9.68 -19.03
N CYS A 223 -11.45 -10.30 -17.95
CA CYS A 223 -12.32 -10.95 -16.96
C CYS A 223 -13.27 -9.97 -16.26
N ILE A 224 -12.84 -8.74 -15.96
CA ILE A 224 -13.69 -7.72 -15.31
C ILE A 224 -14.97 -7.41 -16.12
N SER A 225 -14.90 -7.55 -17.45
CA SER A 225 -16.01 -7.25 -18.35
C SER A 225 -16.96 -8.45 -18.54
N LEU A 226 -16.51 -9.65 -18.16
CA LEU A 226 -17.23 -10.90 -18.36
C LEU A 226 -17.91 -11.39 -17.06
N ILE A 227 -17.33 -11.07 -15.91
CA ILE A 227 -17.85 -11.45 -14.60
C ILE A 227 -18.86 -10.40 -14.14
N ASP A 228 -20.12 -10.54 -14.56
CA ASP A 228 -21.23 -9.63 -14.21
C ASP A 228 -22.13 -10.19 -13.09
N ASP A 229 -22.00 -11.47 -12.75
CA ASP A 229 -22.79 -12.11 -11.69
C ASP A 229 -22.14 -11.91 -10.31
N GLU A 230 -22.74 -11.05 -9.49
CA GLU A 230 -22.34 -10.77 -8.10
C GLU A 230 -22.21 -12.04 -7.24
N GLN A 231 -22.93 -13.12 -7.55
CA GLN A 231 -22.91 -14.36 -6.77
C GLN A 231 -21.61 -15.17 -6.99
N ILE A 232 -21.00 -15.04 -8.17
CA ILE A 232 -19.79 -15.81 -8.53
C ILE A 232 -18.54 -14.94 -8.50
N GLU A 233 -18.69 -13.62 -8.67
CA GLU A 233 -17.61 -12.63 -8.70
C GLU A 233 -16.67 -12.77 -7.49
N GLU A 234 -17.22 -12.86 -6.28
CA GLU A 234 -16.43 -12.96 -5.04
C GLU A 234 -15.53 -14.20 -5.03
N TYR A 235 -16.02 -15.34 -5.56
CA TYR A 235 -15.26 -16.58 -5.61
C TYR A 235 -14.15 -16.54 -6.66
N LEU A 236 -14.44 -15.98 -7.84
CA LEU A 236 -13.46 -15.89 -8.92
C LEU A 236 -12.31 -14.96 -8.55
N TRP A 237 -12.61 -13.75 -8.08
CA TRP A 237 -11.56 -12.83 -7.63
C TRP A 237 -10.87 -13.30 -6.36
N GLY A 238 -11.57 -13.99 -5.46
CA GLY A 238 -10.96 -14.63 -4.30
C GLY A 238 -9.93 -15.70 -4.69
N PHE A 239 -10.23 -16.50 -5.72
CA PHE A 239 -9.29 -17.47 -6.29
C PHE A 239 -8.08 -16.80 -6.95
N VAL A 240 -8.31 -15.82 -7.84
CA VAL A 240 -7.22 -15.04 -8.46
C VAL A 240 -6.32 -14.45 -7.39
N PHE A 241 -6.91 -13.77 -6.41
CA PHE A 241 -6.18 -13.17 -5.30
C PHE A 241 -5.34 -14.23 -4.59
N LYS A 242 -5.96 -15.32 -4.10
CA LYS A 242 -5.26 -16.36 -3.33
C LYS A 242 -4.04 -16.92 -4.07
N GLU A 243 -4.20 -17.24 -5.35
CA GLU A 243 -3.17 -17.94 -6.13
C GLU A 243 -2.05 -17.00 -6.61
N ILE A 244 -2.35 -15.73 -6.85
CA ILE A 244 -1.40 -14.76 -7.44
C ILE A 244 -0.75 -13.86 -6.40
N PHE A 245 -1.41 -13.62 -5.27
CA PHE A 245 -0.95 -12.76 -4.19
C PHE A 245 0.49 -13.02 -3.74
N PRO A 246 0.97 -14.27 -3.58
CA PRO A 246 2.35 -14.52 -3.16
C PRO A 246 3.42 -13.95 -4.10
N TYR A 247 3.14 -13.83 -5.39
CA TYR A 247 4.08 -13.26 -6.37
C TYR A 247 4.10 -11.73 -6.28
N PHE A 248 2.93 -11.11 -6.18
CA PHE A 248 2.80 -9.66 -6.05
C PHE A 248 3.30 -9.14 -4.71
N MET A 249 3.16 -9.89 -3.61
CA MET A 249 3.68 -9.45 -2.30
C MET A 249 5.21 -9.40 -2.21
N ARG A 250 5.92 -9.85 -3.25
CA ARG A 250 7.36 -9.62 -3.39
C ARG A 250 7.68 -8.21 -3.90
N SER A 251 6.70 -7.48 -4.42
CA SER A 251 6.81 -6.08 -4.84
C SER A 251 6.49 -5.15 -3.68
N ARG A 252 7.35 -4.15 -3.44
CA ARG A 252 7.14 -3.14 -2.40
C ARG A 252 5.97 -2.23 -2.75
N PHE A 253 5.79 -1.93 -4.04
CA PHE A 253 4.61 -1.22 -4.53
C PHE A 253 3.34 -1.99 -4.17
N ALA A 254 3.26 -3.27 -4.53
CA ALA A 254 2.06 -4.06 -4.32
C ALA A 254 1.78 -4.27 -2.82
N GLU A 255 2.82 -4.56 -2.04
CA GLU A 255 2.74 -4.64 -0.57
C GLU A 255 2.15 -3.35 0.02
N ARG A 256 2.73 -2.18 -0.30
CA ARG A 256 2.26 -0.91 0.26
C ARG A 256 0.83 -0.59 -0.15
N ALA A 257 0.48 -0.81 -1.43
CA ALA A 257 -0.87 -0.61 -1.94
C ALA A 257 -1.90 -1.47 -1.19
N PHE A 258 -1.53 -2.73 -0.90
CA PHE A 258 -2.41 -3.67 -0.22
C PHE A 258 -2.55 -3.38 1.28
N TYR A 259 -1.43 -3.24 1.99
CA TYR A 259 -1.41 -3.04 3.45
C TYR A 259 -1.90 -1.66 3.88
N LYS A 260 -1.77 -0.65 3.01
CA LYS A 260 -2.24 0.72 3.25
C LYS A 260 -1.79 1.25 4.62
N PRO A 261 -0.47 1.45 4.87
CA PRO A 261 0.03 1.82 6.19
C PRO A 261 -0.57 3.12 6.75
N LYS A 262 -1.04 4.02 5.87
CA LYS A 262 -1.74 5.27 6.21
C LYS A 262 -3.26 5.16 6.16
N GLY A 263 -3.79 3.96 5.98
CA GLY A 263 -5.21 3.65 5.88
C GLY A 263 -5.83 3.77 4.49
N TYR A 264 -5.05 4.19 3.47
CA TYR A 264 -5.45 4.21 2.06
C TYR A 264 -4.24 3.88 1.17
N ALA A 265 -4.47 3.44 -0.07
CA ALA A 265 -3.40 2.93 -0.95
C ALA A 265 -2.55 4.04 -1.59
N GLY A 266 -3.19 5.13 -2.01
CA GLY A 266 -2.53 6.26 -2.68
C GLY A 266 -1.83 7.25 -1.75
N ASP A 267 -1.24 6.79 -0.64
CA ASP A 267 -0.59 7.66 0.33
C ASP A 267 0.68 8.35 -0.20
N PHE A 268 1.18 9.35 0.53
CA PHE A 268 2.28 10.18 0.02
C PHE A 268 3.56 9.38 -0.27
N LEU A 269 3.85 8.33 0.49
CA LEU A 269 5.02 7.47 0.23
C LEU A 269 4.79 6.55 -0.96
N MET A 270 3.56 6.09 -1.21
CA MET A 270 3.21 5.40 -2.45
C MET A 270 3.48 6.31 -3.66
N MET A 271 3.07 7.58 -3.58
CA MET A 271 3.35 8.54 -4.64
C MET A 271 4.86 8.73 -4.83
N GLU A 272 5.62 8.87 -3.74
CA GLU A 272 7.08 8.98 -3.80
C GLU A 272 7.76 7.76 -4.43
N MET A 273 7.28 6.54 -4.17
CA MET A 273 7.78 5.33 -4.82
C MET A 273 7.56 5.39 -6.34
N ILE A 274 6.36 5.79 -6.77
CA ILE A 274 6.03 5.97 -8.20
C ILE A 274 6.91 7.06 -8.84
N TYR A 275 7.16 8.16 -8.13
CA TYR A 275 7.99 9.26 -8.62
C TYR A 275 9.47 8.91 -8.71
N GLN A 276 9.99 8.14 -7.75
CA GLN A 276 11.39 7.71 -7.73
C GLN A 276 11.68 6.69 -8.83
N ASN A 277 10.66 5.93 -9.26
CA ASN A 277 10.75 4.93 -10.32
C ASN A 277 11.95 3.97 -10.14
N ARG A 278 12.15 3.52 -8.90
CA ARG A 278 13.25 2.63 -8.53
C ARG A 278 12.66 1.36 -7.90
N PRO A 279 12.86 0.18 -8.51
CA PRO A 279 12.37 -1.07 -7.94
C PRO A 279 13.13 -1.45 -6.67
N ASP A 280 12.41 -1.96 -5.66
CA ASP A 280 12.92 -2.34 -4.33
C ASP A 280 12.29 -3.65 -3.80
N GLY A 281 11.77 -4.49 -4.71
CA GLY A 281 11.14 -5.77 -4.36
C GLY A 281 12.09 -6.85 -3.82
N ASP A 282 11.51 -7.87 -3.16
CA ASP A 282 12.25 -8.96 -2.49
C ASP A 282 12.80 -10.02 -3.47
N GLY A 283 14.12 -10.13 -3.49
CA GLY A 283 14.87 -10.98 -4.41
C GLY A 283 14.70 -10.58 -5.88
N LYS A 284 15.30 -11.37 -6.79
CA LYS A 284 15.27 -11.08 -8.23
C LYS A 284 13.85 -10.95 -8.78
N LEU A 285 13.00 -11.95 -8.53
CA LEU A 285 11.62 -11.93 -9.00
C LEU A 285 10.83 -10.74 -8.41
N GLY A 286 11.01 -10.44 -7.12
CA GLY A 286 10.34 -9.31 -6.49
C GLY A 286 10.72 -7.98 -7.12
N ARG A 287 12.00 -7.77 -7.43
CA ARG A 287 12.46 -6.57 -8.15
C ARG A 287 11.82 -6.43 -9.53
N LEU A 288 11.66 -7.52 -10.28
CA LEU A 288 11.01 -7.49 -11.60
C LEU A 288 9.52 -7.15 -11.51
N VAL A 289 8.81 -7.78 -10.56
CA VAL A 289 7.39 -7.50 -10.33
C VAL A 289 7.20 -6.06 -9.85
N ASP A 290 8.09 -5.57 -8.97
CA ASP A 290 8.06 -4.19 -8.48
C ASP A 290 8.34 -3.19 -9.60
N GLU A 291 9.34 -3.46 -10.45
CA GLU A 291 9.66 -2.66 -11.63
C GLU A 291 8.47 -2.55 -12.57
N TRP A 292 7.77 -3.66 -12.82
CA TRP A 292 6.56 -3.66 -13.62
C TRP A 292 5.44 -2.83 -12.95
N CYS A 293 5.17 -3.05 -11.66
CA CYS A 293 4.13 -2.33 -10.92
C CYS A 293 4.30 -0.80 -10.99
N ILE A 294 5.52 -0.30 -10.73
CA ILE A 294 5.82 1.15 -10.78
C ILE A 294 5.86 1.70 -12.21
N ASN A 295 5.79 0.85 -13.23
CA ASN A 295 5.76 1.22 -14.65
C ASN A 295 4.47 0.83 -15.38
N THR A 296 3.44 0.39 -14.66
CA THR A 296 2.07 0.25 -15.19
C THR A 296 1.57 1.57 -15.79
N ALA A 297 0.57 1.52 -16.67
CA ALA A 297 -0.01 2.72 -17.27
C ALA A 297 -0.60 3.65 -16.19
N ALA A 298 -1.25 3.09 -15.17
CA ALA A 298 -1.72 3.85 -14.01
C ALA A 298 -0.57 4.55 -13.25
N ALA A 299 0.58 3.89 -13.02
CA ALA A 299 1.73 4.51 -12.36
C ALA A 299 2.40 5.59 -13.24
N ARG A 300 2.48 5.38 -14.56
CA ARG A 300 2.93 6.40 -15.51
C ARG A 300 1.99 7.60 -15.51
N ALA A 301 0.68 7.39 -15.43
CA ALA A 301 -0.30 8.47 -15.32
C ALA A 301 -0.12 9.30 -14.04
N VAL A 302 0.25 8.67 -12.92
CA VAL A 302 0.60 9.38 -11.67
C VAL A 302 1.87 10.24 -11.85
N ARG A 303 2.83 9.83 -12.68
CA ARG A 303 3.96 10.69 -13.05
C ARG A 303 3.53 11.81 -14.00
N GLY A 304 2.75 11.49 -15.03
CA GLY A 304 2.23 12.46 -16.00
C GLY A 304 1.39 13.56 -15.35
N ARG A 305 0.55 13.23 -14.35
CA ARG A 305 -0.25 14.23 -13.64
C ARG A 305 0.60 15.24 -12.87
N ARG A 306 1.77 14.84 -12.35
CA ARG A 306 2.71 15.74 -11.64
C ARG A 306 3.24 16.80 -12.59
N GLU A 307 3.63 16.38 -13.79
CA GLU A 307 4.09 17.27 -14.86
C GLU A 307 2.97 18.20 -15.36
N LEU A 308 1.78 17.65 -15.59
CA LEU A 308 0.61 18.42 -16.03
C LEU A 308 0.22 19.49 -15.02
N LEU A 309 0.05 19.15 -13.74
CA LEU A 309 -0.29 20.11 -12.68
C LEU A 309 0.75 21.21 -12.56
N SER A 310 2.03 20.83 -12.57
CA SER A 310 3.13 21.80 -12.52
C SER A 310 3.06 22.79 -13.70
N SER A 311 2.74 22.30 -14.90
CA SER A 311 2.58 23.11 -16.11
C SER A 311 1.32 23.99 -16.09
N ILE A 312 0.23 23.52 -15.46
CA ILE A 312 -0.99 24.33 -15.21
C ILE A 312 -0.66 25.50 -14.29
N LEU A 313 0.06 25.25 -13.19
CA LEU A 313 0.49 26.30 -12.25
C LEU A 313 1.36 27.35 -12.95
N GLU A 314 2.36 26.91 -13.71
CA GLU A 314 3.25 27.78 -14.49
C GLU A 314 2.47 28.64 -15.49
N SER A 315 1.68 28.00 -16.34
CA SER A 315 0.88 28.66 -17.38
C SER A 315 -0.11 29.67 -16.80
N TRP A 316 -0.74 29.35 -15.66
CA TRP A 316 -1.68 30.27 -15.01
C TRP A 316 -0.95 31.49 -14.47
N CYS A 317 0.19 31.30 -13.78
CA CYS A 317 0.99 32.37 -13.20
C CYS A 317 1.61 33.29 -14.25
N GLU A 318 1.97 32.76 -15.43
CA GLU A 318 2.45 33.58 -16.55
C GLU A 318 1.34 34.45 -17.15
N LYS A 319 0.15 33.88 -17.34
CA LYS A 319 -1.00 34.60 -17.95
C LYS A 319 -1.59 35.68 -17.04
N HIS A 320 -1.63 35.45 -15.73
CA HIS A 320 -2.27 36.35 -14.76
C HIS A 320 -1.25 37.17 -13.97
N ARG A 321 -0.13 37.49 -14.61
CA ARG A 321 0.98 38.19 -13.99
C ARG A 321 0.54 39.55 -13.44
N SER A 322 0.47 39.67 -12.12
CA SER A 322 0.44 40.96 -11.44
C SER A 322 1.86 41.46 -11.17
N ARG A 323 2.06 42.78 -11.21
CA ARG A 323 3.31 43.41 -10.75
C ARG A 323 3.28 43.73 -9.25
N GLU A 324 2.10 43.77 -8.63
CA GLU A 324 1.90 44.32 -7.29
C GLU A 324 1.39 43.30 -6.27
N ALA A 325 0.67 42.25 -6.70
CA ALA A 325 0.09 41.25 -5.81
C ALA A 325 0.72 39.86 -6.01
N ALA A 326 0.96 39.16 -4.90
CA ALA A 326 1.40 37.77 -4.92
C ALA A 326 0.26 36.83 -5.38
N THR A 327 0.62 35.80 -6.14
CA THR A 327 -0.29 34.70 -6.51
C THR A 327 -0.43 33.77 -5.31
N ARG A 328 -1.67 33.61 -4.83
CA ARG A 328 -2.02 32.80 -3.67
C ARG A 328 -2.56 31.43 -4.11
N ILE A 329 -1.85 30.38 -3.73
CA ILE A 329 -2.12 28.99 -4.11
C ILE A 329 -2.54 28.20 -2.87
N LEU A 330 -3.60 27.42 -2.98
CA LEU A 330 -4.03 26.45 -1.96
C LEU A 330 -3.98 25.03 -2.53
N ASN A 331 -3.05 24.21 -2.07
CA ASN A 331 -2.98 22.78 -2.38
C ASN A 331 -3.70 21.98 -1.28
N LEU A 332 -4.72 21.22 -1.65
CA LEU A 332 -5.56 20.44 -0.75
C LEU A 332 -5.22 18.95 -0.84
N ALA A 333 -4.99 18.32 0.31
CA ALA A 333 -4.44 16.95 0.43
C ALA A 333 -3.13 16.85 -0.36
N CYS A 334 -2.18 17.70 0.03
CA CYS A 334 -0.99 17.99 -0.76
C CYS A 334 0.01 16.84 -0.86
N GLY A 335 -0.07 15.83 0.02
CA GLY A 335 0.87 14.71 0.04
C GLY A 335 2.32 15.19 0.07
N SER A 336 3.15 14.68 -0.85
CA SER A 336 4.55 15.11 -1.00
C SER A 336 4.73 16.40 -1.83
N ASN A 337 3.67 16.90 -2.47
CA ASN A 337 3.60 18.22 -3.11
C ASN A 337 4.66 18.46 -4.21
N ARG A 338 5.11 17.39 -4.86
CA ARG A 338 6.21 17.41 -5.84
C ARG A 338 5.91 18.34 -7.02
N GLU A 339 4.67 18.37 -7.48
CA GLU A 339 4.18 19.21 -8.58
C GLU A 339 4.38 20.71 -8.32
N LEU A 340 4.19 21.16 -7.08
CA LEU A 340 4.42 22.56 -6.69
C LEU A 340 5.90 22.90 -6.74
N PHE A 341 6.76 22.03 -6.21
CA PHE A 341 8.20 22.29 -6.17
C PHE A 341 8.87 22.15 -7.54
N ASP A 342 8.34 21.31 -8.43
CA ASP A 342 8.73 21.30 -9.84
C ASP A 342 8.39 22.62 -10.53
N PHE A 343 7.23 23.21 -10.18
CA PHE A 343 6.82 24.51 -10.69
C PHE A 343 7.74 25.61 -10.15
N LEU A 344 7.98 25.62 -8.83
CA LEU A 344 8.85 26.62 -8.20
C LEU A 344 10.30 26.52 -8.67
N GLY A 345 10.78 25.32 -9.03
CA GLY A 345 12.12 25.13 -9.59
C GLY A 345 12.29 25.69 -11.01
N ARG A 346 11.20 25.80 -11.77
CA ARG A 346 11.20 26.30 -13.16
C ARG A 346 10.78 27.77 -13.27
N TYR A 347 9.91 28.21 -12.37
CA TYR A 347 9.34 29.55 -12.41
C TYR A 347 10.33 30.61 -11.92
N LYS A 348 10.52 31.68 -12.70
CA LYS A 348 11.57 32.68 -12.41
C LYS A 348 11.27 33.62 -11.24
N ARG A 349 9.99 33.87 -10.95
CA ARG A 349 9.55 34.92 -9.99
C ARG A 349 8.89 34.30 -8.77
N THR A 350 9.57 33.35 -8.14
CA THR A 350 9.00 32.63 -7.00
C THR A 350 8.73 33.54 -5.80
N GLU A 351 9.38 34.71 -5.69
CA GLU A 351 9.11 35.70 -4.64
C GLU A 351 7.68 36.24 -4.65
N SER A 352 6.98 36.16 -5.78
CA SER A 352 5.57 36.57 -5.89
C SER A 352 4.59 35.42 -5.67
N ILE A 353 5.03 34.28 -5.13
CA ILE A 353 4.18 33.12 -4.88
C ILE A 353 4.00 32.91 -3.38
N GLU A 354 2.74 32.79 -2.96
CA GLU A 354 2.34 32.35 -1.63
C GLU A 354 1.56 31.04 -1.73
N ALA A 355 2.11 29.94 -1.23
CA ALA A 355 1.45 28.63 -1.26
C ALA A 355 1.08 28.17 0.16
N THR A 356 -0.17 27.75 0.34
CA THR A 356 -0.64 27.05 1.53
C THR A 356 -0.94 25.60 1.14
N CYS A 357 -0.32 24.66 1.83
CA CYS A 357 -0.36 23.24 1.52
C CYS A 357 -0.99 22.50 2.71
N VAL A 358 -2.15 21.91 2.46
CA VAL A 358 -3.00 21.31 3.50
C VAL A 358 -2.97 19.80 3.38
N ASP A 359 -2.70 19.11 4.48
CA ASP A 359 -2.82 17.66 4.55
C ASP A 359 -3.26 17.21 5.94
N ALA A 360 -3.91 16.05 6.03
CA ALA A 360 -4.25 15.45 7.31
C ALA A 360 -3.07 14.67 7.91
N ASP A 361 -2.17 14.15 7.08
CA ASP A 361 -0.99 13.38 7.49
C ASP A 361 0.17 14.32 7.83
N THR A 362 0.52 14.39 9.11
CA THR A 362 1.65 15.20 9.59
C THR A 362 2.98 14.71 9.01
N GLU A 363 3.15 13.41 8.79
CA GLU A 363 4.38 12.88 8.21
C GLU A 363 4.54 13.32 6.75
N ALA A 364 3.44 13.45 5.99
CA ALA A 364 3.50 13.98 4.62
C ALA A 364 3.99 15.44 4.61
N LEU A 365 3.50 16.25 5.54
CA LEU A 365 3.89 17.66 5.68
C LEU A 365 5.37 17.79 6.10
N GLU A 366 5.80 17.00 7.09
CA GLU A 366 7.20 16.95 7.53
C GLU A 366 8.13 16.47 6.41
N TYR A 367 7.75 15.40 5.73
CA TYR A 367 8.50 14.84 4.62
C TYR A 367 8.67 15.88 3.51
N THR A 368 7.57 16.54 3.11
CA THR A 368 7.59 17.60 2.11
C THR A 368 8.53 18.73 2.51
N ASN A 369 8.42 19.24 3.74
CA ASN A 369 9.24 20.35 4.20
C ASN A 369 10.74 19.99 4.28
N ARG A 370 11.10 18.75 4.62
CA ARG A 370 12.50 18.34 4.78
C ARG A 370 13.15 17.83 3.49
N HIS A 371 12.42 17.14 2.62
CA HIS A 371 12.99 16.37 1.51
C HIS A 371 12.55 16.85 0.12
N VAL A 372 11.46 17.62 0.03
CA VAL A 372 10.92 18.08 -1.25
C VAL A 372 11.10 19.59 -1.42
N ASN A 373 10.82 20.35 -0.36
CA ASN A 373 11.07 21.79 -0.23
C ASN A 373 12.58 22.10 -0.05
N VAL A 374 13.39 21.55 -0.94
CA VAL A 374 14.85 21.75 -0.99
C VAL A 374 15.28 22.38 -2.32
N VAL A 375 14.34 22.53 -3.25
CA VAL A 375 14.55 23.20 -4.52
C VAL A 375 14.73 24.72 -4.27
N PRO A 376 15.75 25.37 -4.83
CA PRO A 376 15.96 26.80 -4.62
C PRO A 376 14.78 27.65 -5.11
N HIS A 377 14.12 28.37 -4.19
CA HIS A 377 13.07 29.33 -4.51
C HIS A 377 12.94 30.42 -3.44
N ARG A 378 12.16 31.47 -3.74
CA ARG A 378 11.83 32.57 -2.82
C ARG A 378 10.34 32.63 -2.45
N ALA A 379 9.56 31.63 -2.84
CA ALA A 379 8.14 31.53 -2.50
C ALA A 379 7.92 31.37 -0.99
N ALA A 380 6.84 31.97 -0.48
CA ALA A 380 6.36 31.74 0.87
C ALA A 380 5.47 30.49 0.88
N VAL A 381 6.01 29.37 1.38
CA VAL A 381 5.29 28.09 1.47
C VAL A 381 4.92 27.80 2.93
N ARG A 382 3.65 27.51 3.19
CA ARG A 382 3.10 27.20 4.51
C ARG A 382 2.46 25.82 4.50
N PHE A 383 2.82 25.00 5.47
CA PHE A 383 2.20 23.68 5.68
C PHE A 383 1.17 23.77 6.80
N MET A 384 -0.01 23.20 6.57
CA MET A 384 -1.12 23.24 7.52
C MET A 384 -1.70 21.82 7.69
N GLN A 385 -1.63 21.31 8.92
CA GLN A 385 -2.30 20.07 9.25
C GLN A 385 -3.80 20.33 9.42
N ASP A 386 -4.62 19.81 8.50
CA ASP A 386 -6.08 19.88 8.62
C ASP A 386 -6.76 18.81 7.76
N ASN A 387 -8.03 18.53 8.07
CA ASN A 387 -8.85 17.61 7.32
C ASN A 387 -9.65 18.35 6.23
N VAL A 388 -9.23 18.18 4.97
CA VAL A 388 -9.86 18.81 3.80
C VAL A 388 -11.35 18.48 3.69
N ILE A 389 -11.81 17.30 4.12
CA ILE A 389 -13.23 16.92 4.08
C ILE A 389 -14.04 17.71 5.10
N LYS A 390 -13.51 17.88 6.32
CA LYS A 390 -14.16 18.74 7.32
C LYS A 390 -14.22 20.19 6.85
N TRP A 391 -13.16 20.68 6.19
CA TRP A 391 -13.15 22.01 5.57
C TRP A 391 -14.17 22.13 4.43
N ALA A 392 -14.23 21.16 3.51
CA ALA A 392 -15.19 21.11 2.41
C ALA A 392 -16.65 21.10 2.87
N LEU A 393 -16.92 20.51 4.04
CA LEU A 393 -18.24 20.49 4.68
C LEU A 393 -18.52 21.74 5.54
N GLY A 394 -17.62 22.72 5.58
CA GLY A 394 -17.75 23.93 6.40
C GLY A 394 -17.68 23.69 7.92
N ARG A 395 -17.22 22.51 8.35
CA ARG A 395 -17.12 22.12 9.78
C ARG A 395 -15.88 22.68 10.46
N VAL A 396 -14.91 23.14 9.66
CA VAL A 396 -13.70 23.83 10.12
C VAL A 396 -13.63 25.17 9.39
N ARG A 397 -13.38 26.25 10.14
CA ARG A 397 -13.28 27.61 9.60
C ARG A 397 -11.87 28.15 9.80
N HIS A 398 -11.09 28.18 8.73
CA HIS A 398 -9.80 28.85 8.68
C HIS A 398 -9.92 30.18 7.94
N LYS A 399 -9.27 31.23 8.44
CA LYS A 399 -9.14 32.52 7.72
C LYS A 399 -8.05 32.43 6.66
N LEU A 400 -8.27 31.62 5.62
CA LEU A 400 -7.32 31.45 4.51
C LEU A 400 -7.31 32.66 3.55
N GLY A 401 -8.38 33.47 3.56
CA GLY A 401 -8.59 34.56 2.61
C GLY A 401 -8.86 34.05 1.20
N GLN A 402 -8.89 34.95 0.22
CA GLN A 402 -9.16 34.57 -1.18
C GLN A 402 -7.89 34.08 -1.91
N MET A 403 -8.07 33.05 -2.73
CA MET A 403 -7.02 32.35 -3.49
C MET A 403 -7.14 32.63 -4.99
N ASP A 404 -6.00 32.62 -5.66
CA ASP A 404 -5.93 32.67 -7.12
C ASP A 404 -6.10 31.27 -7.72
N ILE A 405 -5.47 30.28 -7.07
CA ILE A 405 -5.50 28.87 -7.47
C ILE A 405 -5.84 28.02 -6.25
N ILE A 406 -6.80 27.11 -6.40
CA ILE A 406 -7.05 26.01 -5.45
C ILE A 406 -6.92 24.70 -6.22
N TYR A 407 -6.19 23.72 -5.72
CA TYR A 407 -6.10 22.43 -6.41
C TYR A 407 -5.95 21.21 -5.51
N SER A 408 -6.23 20.03 -6.04
CA SER A 408 -5.94 18.73 -5.44
C SER A 408 -5.68 17.69 -6.52
N ALA A 409 -4.61 16.89 -6.36
CA ALA A 409 -4.16 15.97 -7.41
C ALA A 409 -4.91 14.63 -7.45
N GLY A 410 -5.23 14.05 -6.30
CA GLY A 410 -5.80 12.69 -6.22
C GLY A 410 -6.81 12.47 -5.10
N LEU A 411 -7.22 13.53 -4.39
CA LEU A 411 -8.23 13.39 -3.35
C LEU A 411 -9.59 12.96 -3.93
N THR A 412 -9.92 13.45 -5.12
CA THR A 412 -11.27 13.28 -5.68
C THR A 412 -11.55 11.87 -6.20
N ASP A 413 -10.50 11.06 -6.37
CA ASP A 413 -10.58 9.61 -6.62
C ASP A 413 -11.32 8.85 -5.51
N TYR A 414 -11.46 9.44 -4.32
CA TYR A 414 -12.10 8.81 -3.16
C TYR A 414 -13.39 9.52 -2.71
N LEU A 415 -13.73 10.66 -3.32
CA LEU A 415 -14.89 11.43 -2.91
C LEU A 415 -16.10 11.02 -3.71
N ASP A 416 -17.22 10.76 -3.05
CA ASP A 416 -18.50 10.61 -3.74
C ASP A 416 -18.93 11.94 -4.42
N ARG A 417 -20.00 11.85 -5.21
CA ARG A 417 -20.55 13.03 -5.93
C ARG A 417 -20.88 14.18 -4.98
N LYS A 418 -21.44 13.92 -3.80
CA LYS A 418 -21.90 14.96 -2.88
C LYS A 418 -20.71 15.68 -2.23
N LEU A 419 -19.70 14.92 -1.81
CA LEU A 419 -18.47 15.45 -1.21
C LEU A 419 -17.66 16.25 -2.22
N LEU A 420 -17.53 15.77 -3.47
CA LEU A 420 -16.86 16.54 -4.53
C LEU A 420 -17.58 17.86 -4.82
N GLN A 421 -18.92 17.86 -4.87
CA GLN A 421 -19.67 19.10 -5.02
C GLN A 421 -19.53 20.04 -3.82
N ALA A 422 -19.47 19.52 -2.59
CA ALA A 422 -19.22 20.33 -1.40
C ALA A 422 -17.83 20.98 -1.46
N LEU A 423 -16.80 20.20 -1.82
CA LEU A 423 -15.43 20.70 -2.03
C LEU A 423 -15.38 21.79 -3.10
N ALA A 424 -16.07 21.61 -4.22
CA ALA A 424 -16.14 22.60 -5.28
C ALA A 424 -16.83 23.90 -4.81
N ARG A 425 -17.96 23.82 -4.10
CA ARG A 425 -18.64 25.00 -3.53
C ARG A 425 -17.76 25.76 -2.55
N GLN A 426 -17.13 25.05 -1.63
CA GLN A 426 -16.22 25.64 -0.65
C GLN A 426 -15.03 26.32 -1.33
N SER A 427 -14.47 25.69 -2.37
CA SER A 427 -13.38 26.25 -3.16
C SER A 427 -13.83 27.50 -3.92
N TYR A 428 -15.03 27.50 -4.51
CA TYR A 428 -15.59 28.67 -5.20
C TYR A 428 -15.71 29.89 -4.27
N GLU A 429 -16.16 29.71 -3.03
CA GLU A 429 -16.25 30.79 -2.04
C GLU A 429 -14.88 31.41 -1.72
N HIS A 430 -13.83 30.58 -1.69
CA HIS A 430 -12.47 30.99 -1.38
C HIS A 430 -11.65 31.44 -2.58
N LEU A 431 -12.18 31.35 -3.81
CA LEU A 431 -11.49 31.89 -4.99
C LEU A 431 -11.77 33.38 -5.18
N LYS A 432 -10.75 34.12 -5.64
CA LYS A 432 -10.94 35.44 -6.23
C LYS A 432 -11.76 35.34 -7.52
N PRO A 433 -12.45 36.41 -7.95
CA PRO A 433 -13.00 36.49 -9.30
C PRO A 433 -11.90 36.20 -10.34
N GLY A 434 -12.18 35.32 -11.31
CA GLY A 434 -11.18 34.85 -12.29
C GLY A 434 -10.22 33.75 -11.79
N GLY A 435 -10.27 33.40 -10.50
CA GLY A 435 -9.47 32.31 -9.94
C GLY A 435 -9.89 30.93 -10.45
N VAL A 436 -9.03 29.93 -10.28
CA VAL A 436 -9.21 28.59 -10.82
C VAL A 436 -9.18 27.50 -9.74
N PHE A 437 -10.08 26.52 -9.87
CA PHE A 437 -10.10 25.30 -9.08
C PHE A 437 -9.75 24.10 -9.96
N VAL A 438 -8.75 23.32 -9.58
CA VAL A 438 -8.22 22.21 -10.38
C VAL A 438 -8.24 20.91 -9.58
N VAL A 439 -8.94 19.89 -10.06
CA VAL A 439 -8.99 18.57 -9.37
C VAL A 439 -8.75 17.41 -10.32
N GLY A 440 -7.92 16.47 -9.88
CA GLY A 440 -7.58 15.25 -10.63
C GLY A 440 -8.45 14.06 -10.26
N ASN A 441 -8.90 13.30 -11.27
CA ASN A 441 -9.68 12.07 -11.11
C ASN A 441 -9.22 11.00 -12.11
N PHE A 442 -9.07 9.75 -11.68
CA PHE A 442 -8.82 8.63 -12.58
C PHE A 442 -10.02 8.42 -13.52
N GLY A 443 -9.72 8.24 -14.81
CA GLY A 443 -10.67 8.05 -15.89
C GLY A 443 -11.13 6.61 -16.01
N LEU A 444 -12.21 6.37 -16.76
CA LEU A 444 -12.72 5.01 -17.00
C LEU A 444 -11.73 4.11 -17.78
N ASN A 445 -10.82 4.72 -18.55
CA ASN A 445 -9.85 4.03 -19.41
C ASN A 445 -8.58 3.62 -18.66
N ASN A 446 -8.69 3.01 -17.48
CA ASN A 446 -7.55 2.52 -16.72
C ASN A 446 -7.31 1.02 -17.00
N PRO A 447 -6.27 0.63 -17.77
CA PRO A 447 -6.01 -0.76 -18.12
C PRO A 447 -5.48 -1.60 -16.95
N ASN A 448 -5.19 -0.97 -15.81
CA ASN A 448 -4.72 -1.65 -14.60
C ASN A 448 -5.80 -1.73 -13.53
N ARG A 449 -7.06 -1.38 -13.86
CA ARG A 449 -8.17 -1.31 -12.91
C ARG A 449 -8.44 -2.63 -12.21
N ALA A 450 -8.51 -3.74 -12.96
CA ALA A 450 -8.79 -5.06 -12.38
C ALA A 450 -7.75 -5.47 -11.34
N MET A 451 -6.45 -5.31 -11.66
CA MET A 451 -5.38 -5.56 -10.71
C MET A 451 -5.45 -4.63 -9.49
N MET A 452 -5.66 -3.33 -9.71
CA MET A 452 -5.76 -2.36 -8.61
C MET A 452 -6.89 -2.74 -7.64
N GLU A 453 -8.10 -3.00 -8.15
CA GLU A 453 -9.28 -3.28 -7.33
C GLU A 453 -9.20 -4.66 -6.67
N HIS A 454 -8.90 -5.72 -7.43
CA HIS A 454 -9.05 -7.09 -6.94
C HIS A 454 -7.77 -7.69 -6.32
N LEU A 455 -6.58 -7.30 -6.81
CA LEU A 455 -5.32 -7.79 -6.25
C LEU A 455 -4.76 -6.88 -5.17
N LEU A 456 -4.79 -5.57 -5.39
CA LEU A 456 -4.20 -4.59 -4.46
C LEU A 456 -5.21 -3.98 -3.50
N GLN A 457 -6.50 -4.24 -3.70
CA GLN A 457 -7.58 -3.63 -2.92
C GLN A 457 -7.49 -2.09 -2.96
N TRP A 458 -7.05 -1.53 -4.08
CA TRP A 458 -6.93 -0.12 -4.37
C TRP A 458 -8.14 0.32 -5.19
N ASN A 459 -9.24 0.59 -4.49
CA ASN A 459 -10.50 0.99 -5.09
C ASN A 459 -10.56 2.51 -5.28
N LEU A 460 -10.80 2.95 -6.51
CA LEU A 460 -10.96 4.35 -6.89
C LEU A 460 -12.33 4.58 -7.54
N ILE A 461 -12.89 5.78 -7.33
CA ILE A 461 -14.08 6.24 -8.05
C ILE A 461 -13.63 6.81 -9.41
N HIS A 462 -13.62 5.94 -10.41
CA HIS A 462 -13.31 6.32 -11.79
C HIS A 462 -14.45 7.15 -12.39
N ARG A 463 -14.12 8.17 -13.19
CA ARG A 463 -15.10 9.10 -13.79
C ARG A 463 -14.73 9.42 -15.23
N SER A 464 -15.73 9.48 -16.11
CA SER A 464 -15.54 10.05 -17.45
C SER A 464 -15.43 11.58 -17.41
N GLU A 465 -15.03 12.19 -18.53
CA GLU A 465 -15.10 13.65 -18.68
C GLU A 465 -16.54 14.17 -18.49
N ASP A 466 -17.52 13.45 -19.01
CA ASP A 466 -18.94 13.80 -18.88
C ASP A 466 -19.42 13.70 -17.43
N ASP A 467 -18.95 12.70 -16.68
CA ASP A 467 -19.24 12.60 -15.24
C ASP A 467 -18.73 13.82 -14.49
N LEU A 468 -17.48 14.25 -14.76
CA LEU A 468 -16.90 15.44 -14.16
C LEU A 468 -17.70 16.69 -14.55
N ARG A 469 -18.03 16.88 -15.83
CA ARG A 469 -18.89 17.99 -16.29
C ARG A 469 -20.22 18.00 -15.56
N ASN A 470 -20.89 16.86 -15.48
CA ASN A 470 -22.19 16.73 -14.82
C ASN A 470 -22.13 16.99 -13.30
N ILE A 471 -21.04 16.64 -12.64
CA ILE A 471 -20.83 16.94 -11.22
C ILE A 471 -20.78 18.45 -10.99
N PHE A 472 -20.01 19.17 -11.82
CA PHE A 472 -19.80 20.61 -11.70
C PHE A 472 -20.98 21.47 -12.17
N LEU A 473 -21.84 20.97 -13.07
CA LEU A 473 -23.08 21.66 -13.47
C LEU A 473 -23.94 22.08 -12.27
N ASN A 474 -23.92 21.31 -11.19
CA ASN A 474 -24.68 21.56 -9.96
C ASN A 474 -23.88 22.35 -8.90
N THR A 475 -22.81 23.02 -9.31
CA THR A 475 -21.98 23.88 -8.47
C THR A 475 -21.98 25.30 -9.03
N PRO A 476 -21.54 26.32 -8.27
CA PRO A 476 -21.43 27.70 -8.77
C PRO A 476 -20.50 27.88 -9.98
N PHE A 477 -19.65 26.90 -10.30
CA PHE A 477 -18.85 26.89 -11.53
C PHE A 477 -19.71 26.61 -12.78
N GLY A 478 -20.81 25.85 -12.64
CA GLY A 478 -21.71 25.50 -13.73
C GLY A 478 -20.99 24.85 -14.91
N LYS A 479 -21.15 25.42 -16.11
CA LYS A 479 -20.51 24.97 -17.35
C LYS A 479 -19.07 25.48 -17.55
N ASN A 480 -18.56 26.33 -16.65
CA ASN A 480 -17.25 26.96 -16.80
C ASN A 480 -16.12 26.03 -16.36
N ILE A 481 -16.04 24.86 -17.00
CA ILE A 481 -15.05 23.83 -16.73
C ILE A 481 -14.43 23.33 -18.04
N ASP A 482 -13.11 23.22 -18.04
CA ASP A 482 -12.35 22.45 -19.01
C ASP A 482 -11.97 21.10 -18.38
N VAL A 483 -11.86 20.05 -19.18
CA VAL A 483 -11.30 18.77 -18.73
C VAL A 483 -10.03 18.51 -19.54
N LEU A 484 -8.92 18.31 -18.84
CA LEU A 484 -7.61 18.01 -19.41
C LEU A 484 -7.23 16.58 -19.02
N SER A 485 -6.23 16.01 -19.69
CA SER A 485 -5.65 14.72 -19.30
C SER A 485 -4.13 14.79 -19.36
N GLU A 486 -3.48 13.95 -18.57
CA GLU A 486 -2.04 13.72 -18.69
C GLU A 486 -1.70 12.83 -19.90
N SER A 487 -0.41 12.62 -20.16
CA SER A 487 0.11 11.96 -21.37
C SER A 487 -0.43 10.56 -21.66
N GLU A 488 -0.76 9.77 -20.63
CA GLU A 488 -1.36 8.43 -20.78
C GLU A 488 -2.88 8.49 -20.99
N GLY A 489 -3.51 9.66 -20.81
CA GLY A 489 -4.96 9.83 -20.95
C GLY A 489 -5.79 9.15 -19.85
N ILE A 490 -5.15 8.71 -18.76
CA ILE A 490 -5.80 7.95 -17.68
C ILE A 490 -6.25 8.90 -16.58
N ASN A 491 -5.42 9.87 -16.17
CA ASN A 491 -5.79 10.81 -15.12
C ASN A 491 -6.33 12.12 -15.72
N LEU A 492 -7.61 12.38 -15.47
CA LEU A 492 -8.33 13.56 -15.94
C LEU A 492 -8.25 14.70 -14.92
N PHE A 493 -8.24 15.94 -15.38
CA PHE A 493 -8.22 17.15 -14.55
C PHE A 493 -9.36 18.08 -14.93
N ALA A 494 -10.31 18.27 -14.01
CA ALA A 494 -11.32 19.31 -14.14
C ALA A 494 -10.72 20.66 -13.73
N VAL A 495 -10.69 21.62 -14.65
CA VAL A 495 -10.20 22.98 -14.47
C VAL A 495 -11.41 23.92 -14.50
N ALA A 496 -11.93 24.26 -13.33
CA ALA A 496 -13.14 25.07 -13.16
C ALA A 496 -12.78 26.52 -12.81
N ARG A 497 -13.37 27.50 -13.52
CA ARG A 497 -13.02 28.93 -13.35
C ARG A 497 -14.14 29.70 -12.67
N LYS A 498 -13.78 30.50 -11.66
CA LYS A 498 -14.72 31.44 -11.05
C LYS A 498 -14.93 32.62 -11.98
N GLN A 499 -16.19 32.96 -12.23
CA GLN A 499 -16.55 34.06 -13.12
C GLN A 499 -15.93 35.40 -12.62
N PRO A 500 -15.42 36.26 -13.51
CA PRO A 500 -15.00 37.62 -13.15
C PRO A 500 -16.18 38.45 -12.63
N GLU A 501 -15.92 39.37 -11.70
CA GLU A 501 -16.94 40.33 -11.25
C GLU A 501 -17.48 41.13 -12.46
N GLY A 502 -18.81 41.19 -12.61
CA GLY A 502 -19.49 41.90 -13.69
C GLY A 502 -20.03 41.03 -14.84
N SER A 503 -19.77 39.73 -14.84
CA SER A 503 -20.37 38.79 -15.79
C SER A 503 -21.72 38.27 -15.27
N LEU A 504 -22.74 39.13 -15.31
CA LEU A 504 -24.14 38.70 -15.12
C LEU A 504 -24.52 37.73 -16.25
N THR A 505 -24.95 36.53 -15.87
CA THR A 505 -25.64 35.62 -16.78
C THR A 505 -27.00 36.25 -17.09
N VAL A 506 -27.21 36.62 -18.35
CA VAL A 506 -28.53 36.99 -18.89
C VAL A 506 -29.39 35.74 -19.01
#